data_AF-A0A6I2FGM8-F1
#
_entry.id   AF-A0A6I2FGM8-F1
#
_cell.length_a   1.000
_cell.length_b   1.000
_cell.length_c   1.000
_cell.angle_alpha   90.00
_cell.angle_beta   90.00
_cell.angle_gamma   90.00
#
_symmetry.space_group_name_H-M   'P 1'
#
loop_
_entity.id
_entity.type
_entity.pdbx_description
1 polymer ?
#
loop_
_entity_poly.entity_id
_entity_poly.type
_entity_poly.pdbx_seq_one_letter_code
_entity_poly.pdbx_strand_id
1 'polypeptide(L)'
;MSGTDPSTTDLRDPEQLLGRRGWRGGVRALFAAAAVVALAATGGTGFLAQTTALEQQRAIETTTALTEAADLEPDQLTVGDDILRSRVAGAADDALGDARAVAVSAAGKADAADLQATLAQLEAHALIEPTRVYDLMKVAKDQSAEVAAAVAEFDRLEAERLAAEQAAREAAARLAAEQATAERAAAERDAPSSPRAPAGTPAPPGNPSEAQAIARDMIAARYGWGEDQFGCLVAVWSYESGWRVNASNPSGAYGIPQALPGSKMSSHGADWQTNAATQISWGIDYIAGRYGNPCGAWAHIQSVGWY
;
A
#
# COMPACT_ATOMS: atom_id res chain seq x y z
N MET A 1 -84.07 16.37 -33.89
CA MET A 1 -83.87 14.92 -34.12
C MET A 1 -82.39 14.71 -34.38
N SER A 2 -81.75 14.01 -33.44
CA SER A 2 -80.50 13.24 -33.43
C SER A 2 -79.31 13.57 -34.36
N GLY A 3 -78.10 13.57 -33.75
CA GLY A 3 -76.83 13.18 -34.37
C GLY A 3 -75.63 14.00 -33.88
N THR A 4 -74.86 13.53 -32.86
CA THR A 4 -73.56 12.80 -32.95
C THR A 4 -72.34 13.62 -33.40
N ASP A 5 -71.36 13.76 -32.48
CA ASP A 5 -69.91 13.99 -32.68
C ASP A 5 -69.27 13.01 -33.71
N PRO A 6 -67.96 13.05 -34.13
CA PRO A 6 -66.76 13.72 -33.55
C PRO A 6 -65.70 14.24 -34.58
N SER A 7 -64.52 14.64 -34.07
CA SER A 7 -63.16 14.34 -34.60
C SER A 7 -62.30 15.47 -35.18
N THR A 8 -61.21 15.72 -34.45
CA THR A 8 -59.80 15.76 -34.90
C THR A 8 -59.42 16.72 -36.04
N THR A 9 -58.70 17.80 -35.70
CA THR A 9 -57.88 18.58 -36.63
C THR A 9 -56.42 18.35 -36.32
N ASP A 10 -55.78 17.53 -37.17
CA ASP A 10 -54.36 17.61 -37.50
C ASP A 10 -54.13 18.85 -38.39
N LEU A 11 -52.96 19.50 -38.30
CA LEU A 11 -52.16 20.02 -39.42
C LEU A 11 -51.14 21.11 -39.00
N ARG A 12 -49.86 20.83 -39.34
CA ARG A 12 -48.76 21.73 -39.80
C ARG A 12 -47.58 22.03 -38.85
N ASP A 13 -46.50 21.25 -39.05
CA ASP A 13 -45.11 21.75 -39.21
C ASP A 13 -44.96 22.49 -40.58
N PRO A 14 -43.89 23.25 -40.93
CA PRO A 14 -42.54 23.41 -40.31
C PRO A 14 -41.96 24.85 -40.29
N GLU A 15 -40.78 24.98 -39.67
CA GLU A 15 -39.70 25.99 -39.85
C GLU A 15 -40.02 27.49 -40.04
N GLN A 16 -39.65 28.29 -39.03
CA GLN A 16 -39.10 29.64 -39.24
C GLN A 16 -37.90 29.94 -38.33
N LEU A 17 -36.76 30.12 -39.01
CA LEU A 17 -35.74 31.15 -38.82
C LEU A 17 -34.61 30.95 -37.80
N LEU A 18 -33.53 30.39 -38.34
CA LEU A 18 -32.13 30.63 -38.00
C LEU A 18 -31.78 32.12 -37.84
N GLY A 19 -31.25 32.47 -36.66
CA GLY A 19 -30.43 33.65 -36.41
C GLY A 19 -29.02 33.22 -35.95
N ARG A 20 -28.01 33.61 -36.71
CA ARG A 20 -26.64 33.06 -36.76
C ARG A 20 -25.65 33.85 -35.87
N ARG A 21 -24.58 33.13 -35.43
CA ARG A 21 -23.20 33.57 -35.06
C ARG A 21 -23.08 34.39 -33.76
N GLY A 22 -22.19 34.11 -32.81
CA GLY A 22 -20.97 33.29 -32.77
C GLY A 22 -19.77 34.18 -32.47
N TRP A 23 -19.11 34.03 -31.32
CA TRP A 23 -17.69 34.35 -31.17
C TRP A 23 -17.02 33.58 -30.03
N ARG A 24 -15.77 33.17 -30.31
CA ARG A 24 -14.84 32.37 -29.51
C ARG A 24 -13.83 33.30 -28.83
N GLY A 25 -13.17 32.81 -27.77
CA GLY A 25 -11.87 33.27 -27.26
C GLY A 25 -11.97 33.72 -25.81
N GLY A 26 -11.43 32.96 -24.84
CA GLY A 26 -10.03 33.03 -24.40
C GLY A 26 -9.95 34.05 -23.25
N VAL A 27 -9.32 33.86 -22.09
CA VAL A 27 -8.06 33.21 -21.72
C VAL A 27 -8.07 33.10 -20.18
N ARG A 28 -7.61 31.96 -19.65
CA ARG A 28 -6.93 31.68 -18.35
C ARG A 28 -7.04 32.69 -17.20
N ALA A 29 -7.47 32.18 -16.04
CA ALA A 29 -6.89 32.47 -14.71
C ALA A 29 -6.89 31.14 -13.93
N LEU A 30 -5.93 30.23 -14.15
CA LEU A 30 -4.69 30.07 -13.35
C LEU A 30 -4.64 30.87 -12.03
N PHE A 31 -5.07 30.23 -10.95
CA PHE A 31 -4.48 30.27 -9.60
C PHE A 31 -4.71 28.85 -9.02
N ALA A 32 -3.78 27.90 -9.12
CA ALA A 32 -2.56 27.72 -8.33
C ALA A 32 -2.81 27.59 -6.81
N ALA A 33 -2.94 26.35 -6.32
CA ALA A 33 -2.55 25.98 -4.96
C ALA A 33 -2.16 24.49 -4.88
N ALA A 34 -0.84 24.28 -5.05
CA ALA A 34 0.03 23.20 -4.58
C ALA A 34 -0.47 21.73 -4.60
N ALA A 35 -0.25 21.07 -5.74
CA ALA A 35 0.07 19.64 -5.75
C ALA A 35 1.54 19.46 -5.36
N VAL A 36 1.81 18.82 -4.22
CA VAL A 36 3.16 18.30 -3.92
C VAL A 36 3.29 16.93 -4.59
N VAL A 37 3.89 16.94 -5.77
CA VAL A 37 4.37 15.75 -6.46
C VAL A 37 5.76 15.42 -5.92
N ALA A 38 5.89 14.31 -5.20
CA ALA A 38 7.19 13.67 -4.96
C ALA A 38 7.37 12.55 -6.00
N LEU A 39 7.89 12.93 -7.18
CA LEU A 39 8.45 12.00 -8.15
C LEU A 39 9.86 11.61 -7.68
N ALA A 40 10.01 10.41 -7.13
CA ALA A 40 11.29 9.73 -7.07
C ALA A 40 11.22 8.54 -8.03
N ALA A 41 11.74 8.72 -9.24
CA ALA A 41 11.90 7.65 -10.21
C ALA A 41 13.38 7.31 -10.37
N THR A 42 13.81 6.19 -9.80
CA THR A 42 14.79 5.29 -10.44
C THR A 42 14.54 3.85 -9.97
N GLY A 43 13.90 3.06 -10.85
CA GLY A 43 13.98 1.59 -10.86
C GLY A 43 12.74 0.83 -10.42
N GLY A 44 11.93 0.35 -11.38
CA GLY A 44 10.95 -0.72 -11.17
C GLY A 44 9.52 -0.35 -11.56
N THR A 45 9.20 -0.47 -12.85
CA THR A 45 7.89 -0.19 -13.44
C THR A 45 6.78 -1.15 -12.98
N GLY A 46 5.64 -0.62 -12.51
CA GLY A 46 4.35 -1.27 -12.79
C GLY A 46 3.22 -1.11 -11.77
N PHE A 47 3.47 -1.19 -10.46
CA PHE A 47 2.38 -1.47 -9.51
C PHE A 47 2.17 -0.43 -8.41
N LEU A 48 3.14 0.44 -8.12
CA LEU A 48 3.04 1.44 -7.04
C LEU A 48 2.33 2.75 -7.45
N ALA A 49 2.00 2.92 -8.73
CA ALA A 49 1.28 4.11 -9.21
C ALA A 49 -0.24 4.04 -8.98
N GLN A 50 -0.80 2.86 -8.63
CA GLN A 50 -2.25 2.69 -8.47
C GLN A 50 -2.76 2.91 -7.05
N THR A 51 -1.94 2.68 -6.02
CA THR A 51 -2.36 2.85 -4.62
C THR A 51 -2.42 4.31 -4.20
N THR A 52 -1.42 5.10 -4.62
CA THR A 52 -1.40 6.55 -4.39
C THR A 52 -2.50 7.27 -5.17
N ALA A 53 -2.85 6.81 -6.37
CA ALA A 53 -3.91 7.43 -7.18
C ALA A 53 -5.31 7.27 -6.55
N LEU A 54 -5.61 6.16 -5.87
CA LEU A 54 -6.90 5.91 -5.23
C LEU A 54 -7.05 6.64 -3.87
N GLU A 55 -5.97 6.76 -3.10
CA GLU A 55 -5.95 7.60 -1.89
C GLU A 55 -5.94 9.10 -2.24
N GLN A 56 -5.22 9.49 -3.30
CA GLN A 56 -5.26 10.86 -3.84
C GLN A 56 -6.65 11.23 -4.35
N GLN A 57 -7.36 10.34 -5.04
CA GLN A 57 -8.72 10.63 -5.52
C GLN A 57 -9.68 10.90 -4.37
N ARG A 58 -9.66 10.09 -3.31
CA ARG A 58 -10.51 10.33 -2.12
C ARG A 58 -10.13 11.60 -1.37
N ALA A 59 -8.84 11.91 -1.24
CA ALA A 59 -8.36 13.14 -0.60
C ALA A 59 -8.70 14.40 -1.41
N ILE A 60 -8.64 14.32 -2.75
CA ILE A 60 -9.03 15.40 -3.66
C ILE A 60 -10.55 15.58 -3.64
N GLU A 61 -11.33 14.50 -3.64
CA GLU A 61 -12.79 14.54 -3.58
C GLU A 61 -13.30 15.14 -2.25
N THR A 62 -12.71 14.73 -1.12
CA THR A 62 -13.02 15.33 0.20
C THR A 62 -12.61 16.80 0.29
N THR A 63 -11.42 17.17 -0.22
CA THR A 63 -10.98 18.57 -0.23
C THR A 63 -11.85 19.44 -1.15
N THR A 64 -12.33 18.88 -2.27
CA THR A 64 -13.21 19.57 -3.22
C THR A 64 -14.60 19.76 -2.61
N ALA A 65 -15.18 18.73 -2.00
CA ALA A 65 -16.47 18.80 -1.31
C ALA A 65 -16.45 19.79 -0.12
N LEU A 66 -15.38 19.78 0.69
CA LEU A 66 -15.15 20.74 1.78
C LEU A 66 -14.95 22.19 1.27
N THR A 67 -14.53 22.37 0.02
CA THR A 67 -14.40 23.68 -0.60
C THR A 67 -15.73 24.18 -1.12
N GLU A 68 -16.51 23.32 -1.76
CA GLU A 68 -17.87 23.63 -2.20
C GLU A 68 -18.82 23.95 -1.02
N ALA A 69 -18.71 23.23 0.11
CA ALA A 69 -19.52 23.50 1.30
C ALA A 69 -19.14 24.82 2.02
N ALA A 70 -17.88 25.26 1.91
CA ALA A 70 -17.36 26.46 2.56
C ALA A 70 -17.54 27.76 1.73
N ASP A 71 -17.83 27.62 0.43
CA ASP A 71 -17.97 28.72 -0.53
C ASP A 71 -19.41 29.30 -0.61
N LEU A 72 -20.30 28.92 0.31
CA LEU A 72 -21.57 29.63 0.48
C LEU A 72 -21.29 31.02 1.08
N GLU A 73 -21.28 32.07 0.24
CA GLU A 73 -21.10 33.45 0.71
C GLU A 73 -22.26 33.91 1.62
N PRO A 74 -21.98 34.62 2.72
CA PRO A 74 -22.98 35.21 3.60
C PRO A 74 -23.99 36.15 2.89
N ASP A 75 -23.62 36.73 1.76
CA ASP A 75 -24.47 37.70 1.04
C ASP A 75 -25.66 37.03 0.33
N GLN A 76 -25.64 35.70 0.18
CA GLN A 76 -26.75 34.88 -0.32
C GLN A 76 -27.82 34.59 0.76
N LEU A 77 -27.60 35.02 2.01
CA LEU A 77 -28.48 34.75 3.17
C LEU A 77 -29.79 35.58 3.20
N THR A 78 -30.08 36.41 2.18
CA THR A 78 -31.13 37.45 2.29
C THR A 78 -32.50 37.13 1.66
N VAL A 79 -32.71 35.95 1.06
CA VAL A 79 -34.03 35.60 0.48
C VAL A 79 -34.37 34.11 0.68
N GLY A 80 -35.34 33.82 1.55
CA GLY A 80 -35.96 32.49 1.72
C GLY A 80 -35.45 31.68 2.93
N ASP A 81 -35.93 32.03 4.13
CA ASP A 81 -35.42 31.54 5.42
C ASP A 81 -35.46 30.00 5.57
N ASP A 82 -36.51 29.33 5.07
CA ASP A 82 -36.66 27.86 5.19
C ASP A 82 -35.75 27.07 4.23
N ILE A 83 -35.60 27.56 2.99
CA ILE A 83 -34.71 26.94 1.99
C ILE A 83 -33.26 27.11 2.43
N LEU A 84 -32.92 28.26 3.00
CA LEU A 84 -31.59 28.54 3.50
C LEU A 84 -31.23 27.65 4.69
N ARG A 85 -32.12 27.53 5.69
CA ARG A 85 -31.91 26.61 6.82
C ARG A 85 -31.70 25.17 6.37
N SER A 86 -32.48 24.70 5.39
CA SER A 86 -32.31 23.34 4.85
C SER A 86 -30.96 23.14 4.16
N ARG A 87 -30.45 24.16 3.44
CA ARG A 87 -29.14 24.08 2.78
C ARG A 87 -27.99 24.13 3.78
N VAL A 88 -28.08 25.02 4.77
CA VAL A 88 -27.07 25.13 5.84
C VAL A 88 -27.03 23.86 6.68
N ALA A 89 -28.19 23.24 6.97
CA ALA A 89 -28.24 21.95 7.65
C ALA A 89 -27.58 20.82 6.82
N GLY A 90 -27.91 20.72 5.52
CA GLY A 90 -27.27 19.73 4.64
C GLY A 90 -25.75 19.93 4.54
N ALA A 91 -25.29 21.17 4.38
CA ALA A 91 -23.86 21.47 4.33
C ALA A 91 -23.15 21.18 5.67
N ALA A 92 -23.83 21.37 6.81
CA ALA A 92 -23.31 21.00 8.13
C ALA A 92 -23.21 19.48 8.30
N ASP A 93 -24.18 18.71 7.82
CA ASP A 93 -24.14 17.24 7.83
C ASP A 93 -22.98 16.69 6.98
N ASP A 94 -22.76 17.26 5.79
CA ASP A 94 -21.62 16.91 4.93
C ASP A 94 -20.29 17.23 5.63
N ALA A 95 -20.16 18.43 6.18
CA ALA A 95 -18.96 18.85 6.92
C ALA A 95 -18.69 17.96 8.15
N LEU A 96 -19.74 17.53 8.87
CA LEU A 96 -19.64 16.58 9.97
C LEU A 96 -19.13 15.21 9.50
N GLY A 97 -19.62 14.71 8.36
CA GLY A 97 -19.19 13.46 7.76
C GLY A 97 -17.69 13.46 7.44
N ASP A 98 -17.24 14.51 6.74
CA ASP A 98 -15.84 14.66 6.33
C ASP A 98 -14.89 14.83 7.52
N ALA A 99 -15.22 15.74 8.45
CA ALA A 99 -14.40 15.99 9.63
C ALA A 99 -14.34 14.78 10.58
N ARG A 100 -15.41 13.97 10.67
CA ARG A 100 -15.37 12.69 11.41
C ARG A 100 -14.42 11.69 10.76
N ALA A 101 -14.38 11.60 9.43
CA ALA A 101 -13.45 10.71 8.74
C ALA A 101 -12.00 11.11 9.02
N VAL A 102 -11.70 12.41 9.02
CA VAL A 102 -10.38 12.94 9.41
C VAL A 102 -10.04 12.61 10.86
N ALA A 103 -10.96 12.85 11.80
CA ALA A 103 -10.76 12.53 13.22
C ALA A 103 -10.50 11.03 13.45
N VAL A 104 -11.15 10.14 12.71
CA VAL A 104 -10.89 8.68 12.77
C VAL A 104 -9.49 8.35 12.22
N SER A 105 -9.06 8.98 11.13
CA SER A 105 -7.73 8.76 10.55
C SER A 105 -6.58 9.16 11.48
N ALA A 106 -6.84 10.10 12.40
CA ALA A 106 -5.87 10.59 13.37
C ALA A 106 -5.58 9.61 14.51
N ALA A 107 -6.38 8.55 14.68
CA ALA A 107 -6.25 7.61 15.79
C ALA A 107 -4.83 7.02 15.88
N GLY A 108 -4.12 7.37 16.96
CA GLY A 108 -2.75 6.92 17.22
C GLY A 108 -1.68 7.62 16.36
N LYS A 109 -2.03 8.63 15.57
CA LYS A 109 -1.15 9.34 14.65
C LYS A 109 -1.03 10.84 14.94
N ALA A 110 -2.13 11.48 15.34
CA ALA A 110 -2.19 12.92 15.61
C ALA A 110 -3.23 13.25 16.70
N ASP A 111 -3.11 14.43 17.32
CA ASP A 111 -4.14 14.96 18.21
C ASP A 111 -5.29 15.57 17.40
N ALA A 112 -6.52 15.18 17.71
CA ALA A 112 -7.74 15.66 17.08
C ALA A 112 -8.77 16.18 18.11
N ALA A 113 -8.36 16.44 19.35
CA ALA A 113 -9.27 16.83 20.43
C ALA A 113 -10.08 18.09 20.10
N ASP A 114 -9.43 19.12 19.54
CA ASP A 114 -10.09 20.38 19.18
C ASP A 114 -11.10 20.19 18.03
N LEU A 115 -10.76 19.34 17.05
CA LEU A 115 -11.67 18.96 15.97
C LEU A 115 -12.89 18.22 16.52
N GLN A 116 -12.69 17.28 17.45
CA GLN A 116 -13.79 16.56 18.11
C GLN A 116 -14.71 17.50 18.90
N ALA A 117 -14.15 18.52 19.56
CA ALA A 117 -14.94 19.52 20.28
C ALA A 117 -15.79 20.38 19.32
N THR A 118 -15.28 20.71 18.14
CA THR A 118 -16.03 21.43 17.10
C THR A 118 -17.11 20.56 16.47
N LEU A 119 -16.81 19.28 16.18
CA LEU A 119 -17.79 18.30 15.71
C LEU A 119 -18.98 18.17 16.66
N ALA A 120 -18.72 18.07 17.97
CA ALA A 120 -19.78 18.00 18.98
C ALA A 120 -20.68 19.25 19.00
N GLN A 121 -20.13 20.44 18.68
CA GLN A 121 -20.94 21.66 18.54
C GLN A 121 -21.78 21.65 17.26
N LEU A 122 -21.22 21.17 16.15
CA LEU A 122 -21.93 21.06 14.86
C LEU A 122 -23.03 20.00 14.86
N GLU A 123 -22.94 18.95 15.68
CA GLU A 123 -24.02 17.96 15.84
C GLU A 123 -25.35 18.58 16.29
N ALA A 124 -25.29 19.72 16.98
CA ALA A 124 -26.45 20.49 17.40
C ALA A 124 -26.87 21.59 16.40
N HIS A 125 -26.40 21.56 15.15
CA HIS A 125 -26.60 22.64 14.16
C HIS A 125 -28.07 23.03 13.94
N ALA A 126 -29.02 22.10 14.08
CA ALA A 126 -30.45 22.38 13.97
C ALA A 126 -30.99 23.36 15.04
N LEU A 127 -30.23 23.57 16.13
CA LEU A 127 -30.58 24.46 17.25
C LEU A 127 -29.72 25.72 17.31
N ILE A 128 -28.84 25.93 16.31
CA ILE A 128 -27.86 27.00 16.27
C ILE A 128 -28.22 27.96 15.12
N GLU A 129 -27.97 29.26 15.31
CA GLU A 129 -28.19 30.27 14.25
C GLU A 129 -27.36 29.94 13.00
N PRO A 130 -27.90 30.12 11.77
CA PRO A 130 -27.22 29.75 10.53
C PRO A 130 -25.82 30.35 10.36
N THR A 131 -25.63 31.59 10.81
CA THR A 131 -24.31 32.26 10.79
C THR A 131 -23.30 31.57 11.69
N ARG A 132 -23.73 31.11 12.86
CA ARG A 132 -22.87 30.38 13.80
C ARG A 132 -22.56 28.96 13.30
N VAL A 133 -23.49 28.31 12.60
CA VAL A 133 -23.24 27.02 11.93
C VAL A 133 -22.14 27.20 10.86
N TYR A 134 -22.24 28.26 10.06
CA TYR A 134 -21.21 28.58 9.05
C TYR A 134 -19.82 28.80 9.67
N ASP A 135 -19.72 29.57 10.76
CA ASP A 135 -18.46 29.78 11.47
C ASP A 135 -17.87 28.46 12.00
N LEU A 136 -18.71 27.60 12.58
CA LEU A 136 -18.27 26.29 13.07
C LEU A 136 -17.81 25.37 11.94
N MET A 137 -18.48 25.39 10.78
CA MET A 137 -18.05 24.64 9.60
C MET A 137 -16.68 25.10 9.10
N LYS A 138 -16.41 26.42 9.09
CA LYS A 138 -15.08 26.98 8.77
C LYS A 138 -14.01 26.47 9.75
N VAL A 139 -14.28 26.56 11.05
CA VAL A 139 -13.36 26.05 12.08
C VAL A 139 -13.13 24.55 11.94
N ALA A 140 -14.18 23.76 11.72
CA ALA A 140 -14.06 22.32 11.51
C ALA A 140 -13.22 21.99 10.27
N LYS A 141 -13.35 22.76 9.19
CA LYS A 141 -12.54 22.61 7.98
C LYS A 141 -11.07 22.91 8.24
N ASP A 142 -10.77 24.04 8.89
CA ASP A 142 -9.39 24.43 9.17
C ASP A 142 -8.71 23.42 10.11
N GLN A 143 -9.39 23.02 11.19
CA GLN A 143 -8.91 21.97 12.10
C GLN A 143 -8.76 20.62 11.40
N SER A 144 -9.66 20.27 10.47
CA SER A 144 -9.54 19.05 9.67
C SER A 144 -8.29 19.08 8.77
N ALA A 145 -7.97 20.23 8.18
CA ALA A 145 -6.77 20.40 7.37
C ALA A 145 -5.49 20.25 8.22
N GLU A 146 -5.47 20.84 9.42
CA GLU A 146 -4.34 20.71 10.35
C GLU A 146 -4.13 19.26 10.82
N VAL A 147 -5.20 18.57 11.22
CA VAL A 147 -5.14 17.17 11.64
C VAL A 147 -4.70 16.27 10.48
N ALA A 148 -5.24 16.47 9.28
CA ALA A 148 -4.85 15.70 8.09
C ALA A 148 -3.36 15.91 7.74
N ALA A 149 -2.85 17.14 7.87
CA ALA A 149 -1.43 17.43 7.65
C ALA A 149 -0.54 16.72 8.67
N ALA A 150 -0.94 16.69 9.95
CA ALA A 150 -0.21 15.98 11.00
C ALA A 150 -0.20 14.46 10.77
N VAL A 151 -1.33 13.88 10.35
CA VAL A 151 -1.41 12.45 9.97
C VAL A 151 -0.49 12.14 8.78
N ALA A 152 -0.50 12.98 7.74
CA ALA A 152 0.36 12.80 6.58
C ALA A 152 1.86 12.92 6.93
N GLU A 153 2.23 13.79 7.88
CA GLU A 153 3.59 13.88 8.39
C GLU A 153 3.99 12.64 9.18
N PHE A 154 3.12 12.13 10.06
CA PHE A 154 3.35 10.88 10.78
C PHE A 154 3.60 9.72 9.80
N ASP A 155 2.73 9.56 8.80
CA ASP A 155 2.85 8.49 7.80
C ASP A 155 4.12 8.62 6.95
N ARG A 156 4.53 9.85 6.60
CA ARG A 156 5.79 10.12 5.91
C ARG A 156 7.00 9.69 6.75
N LEU A 157 7.05 10.08 8.02
CA LEU A 157 8.16 9.74 8.92
C LEU A 157 8.26 8.23 9.15
N GLU A 158 7.13 7.55 9.26
CA GLU A 158 7.08 6.09 9.39
C GLU A 158 7.60 5.41 8.11
N ALA A 159 7.19 5.88 6.93
CA ALA A 159 7.70 5.38 5.65
C ALA A 159 9.20 5.61 5.49
N GLU A 160 9.71 6.78 5.86
CA GLU A 160 11.14 7.10 5.85
C GLU A 160 11.93 6.19 6.80
N ARG A 161 11.40 5.92 8.01
CA ARG A 161 12.01 4.98 8.96
C ARG A 161 12.13 3.57 8.39
N LEU A 162 11.05 3.06 7.80
CA LEU A 162 11.03 1.73 7.20
C LEU A 162 12.00 1.62 6.02
N ALA A 163 12.04 2.65 5.16
CA ALA A 163 13.00 2.72 4.05
C ALA A 163 14.45 2.78 4.53
N ALA A 164 14.73 3.56 5.59
CA ALA A 164 16.06 3.65 6.18
C ALA A 164 16.49 2.31 6.80
N GLU A 165 15.58 1.60 7.48
CA GLU A 165 15.86 0.27 8.03
C GLU A 165 16.17 -0.75 6.92
N GLN A 166 15.38 -0.75 5.84
CA GLN A 166 15.64 -1.61 4.68
C GLN A 166 16.99 -1.31 4.04
N ALA A 167 17.30 -0.02 3.80
CA ALA A 167 18.58 0.39 3.26
C ALA A 167 19.76 -0.02 4.16
N ALA A 168 19.60 0.06 5.48
CA ALA A 168 20.60 -0.40 6.45
C ALA A 168 20.80 -1.92 6.40
N ARG A 169 19.71 -2.70 6.30
CA ARG A 169 19.77 -4.16 6.13
C ARG A 169 20.47 -4.54 4.83
N GLU A 170 20.17 -3.88 3.72
CA GLU A 170 20.85 -4.10 2.45
C GLU A 170 22.34 -3.73 2.50
N ALA A 171 22.69 -2.61 3.13
CA ALA A 171 24.07 -2.20 3.30
C ALA A 171 24.85 -3.22 4.14
N ALA A 172 24.25 -3.72 5.24
CA ALA A 172 24.83 -4.78 6.05
C ALA A 172 25.01 -6.08 5.24
N ALA A 173 24.03 -6.45 4.42
CA ALA A 173 24.11 -7.62 3.56
C ALA A 173 25.21 -7.48 2.49
N ARG A 174 25.37 -6.29 1.90
CA ARG A 174 26.46 -5.98 0.94
C ARG A 174 27.84 -6.14 1.60
N LEU A 175 28.04 -5.54 2.78
CA LEU A 175 29.29 -5.65 3.54
C LEU A 175 29.59 -7.11 3.94
N ALA A 176 28.59 -7.86 4.40
CA ALA A 176 28.75 -9.27 4.74
C ALA A 176 29.12 -10.13 3.51
N ALA A 177 28.53 -9.83 2.34
CA ALA A 177 28.88 -10.51 1.10
C ALA A 177 30.32 -10.20 0.66
N GLU A 178 30.74 -8.94 0.74
CA GLU A 178 32.13 -8.53 0.45
C GLU A 178 33.13 -9.24 1.37
N GLN A 179 32.86 -9.27 2.69
CA GLN A 179 33.70 -10.00 3.65
C GLN A 179 33.78 -11.49 3.33
N ALA A 180 32.66 -12.14 3.03
CA ALA A 180 32.63 -13.54 2.65
C ALA A 180 33.44 -13.81 1.36
N THR A 181 33.41 -12.90 0.39
CA THR A 181 34.25 -13.02 -0.83
C THR A 181 35.74 -12.87 -0.52
N ALA A 182 36.12 -11.94 0.36
CA ALA A 182 37.50 -11.75 0.78
C ALA A 182 38.05 -12.97 1.55
N GLU A 183 37.24 -13.54 2.45
CA GLU A 183 37.59 -14.76 3.21
C GLU A 183 37.77 -15.97 2.28
N ARG A 184 36.89 -16.16 1.29
CA ARG A 184 37.07 -17.22 0.27
C ARG A 184 38.34 -17.03 -0.54
N ALA A 185 38.63 -15.81 -0.98
CA ALA A 185 39.84 -15.51 -1.74
C ALA A 185 41.12 -15.69 -0.91
N ALA A 186 41.05 -15.57 0.43
CA ALA A 186 42.15 -15.91 1.33
C ALA A 186 42.29 -17.44 1.47
N ALA A 187 41.19 -18.16 1.69
CA ALA A 187 41.19 -19.62 1.83
C ALA A 187 41.68 -20.36 0.58
N GLU A 188 41.39 -19.86 -0.62
CA GLU A 188 41.88 -20.43 -1.88
C GLU A 188 43.40 -20.26 -2.08
N ARG A 189 44.03 -19.27 -1.44
CA ARG A 189 45.50 -19.08 -1.51
C ARG A 189 46.26 -20.06 -0.63
N ASP A 190 45.63 -20.58 0.42
CA ASP A 190 46.26 -21.48 1.39
C ASP A 190 45.98 -22.98 1.12
N ALA A 191 45.24 -23.32 0.06
CA ALA A 191 44.88 -24.70 -0.25
C ALA A 191 45.97 -25.44 -1.09
N PRO A 192 46.49 -26.60 -0.63
CA PRO A 192 47.46 -27.39 -1.40
C PRO A 192 46.79 -28.11 -2.58
N SER A 193 47.42 -28.03 -3.76
CA SER A 193 46.99 -28.75 -4.97
C SER A 193 47.20 -30.27 -4.81
N SER A 194 46.12 -31.06 -4.84
CA SER A 194 46.19 -32.52 -4.93
C SER A 194 45.09 -33.10 -5.83
N PRO A 195 45.32 -34.26 -6.48
CA PRO A 195 44.60 -34.65 -7.68
C PRO A 195 43.25 -35.35 -7.40
N ARG A 196 42.36 -35.21 -8.38
CA ARG A 196 40.96 -35.66 -8.40
C ARG A 196 40.80 -37.19 -8.50
N ALA A 197 39.86 -37.74 -7.71
CA ALA A 197 39.32 -39.10 -7.81
C ALA A 197 37.78 -39.08 -7.53
N PRO A 198 37.00 -40.15 -7.87
CA PRO A 198 35.69 -40.02 -8.53
C PRO A 198 34.45 -39.93 -7.63
N ALA A 199 33.32 -39.65 -8.31
CA ALA A 199 32.01 -39.26 -7.80
C ALA A 199 31.37 -40.15 -6.71
N GLY A 200 30.87 -39.50 -5.65
CA GLY A 200 29.97 -40.05 -4.65
C GLY A 200 29.53 -38.95 -3.69
N THR A 201 28.21 -38.69 -3.63
CA THR A 201 27.44 -37.80 -2.73
C THR A 201 27.89 -36.33 -2.67
N PRO A 202 27.04 -35.33 -3.04
CA PRO A 202 27.40 -33.93 -2.87
C PRO A 202 27.72 -33.65 -1.40
N ALA A 203 28.91 -33.10 -1.12
CA ALA A 203 29.24 -32.58 0.19
C ALA A 203 28.20 -31.50 0.58
N PRO A 204 27.84 -31.37 1.86
CA PRO A 204 26.89 -30.36 2.29
C PRO A 204 27.44 -28.97 1.95
N PRO A 205 26.64 -28.11 1.28
CA PRO A 205 27.14 -26.85 0.82
C PRO A 205 27.34 -25.87 1.98
N GLY A 206 28.54 -25.29 2.05
CA GLY A 206 28.86 -24.18 2.94
C GLY A 206 28.50 -22.80 2.37
N ASN A 207 27.85 -22.74 1.19
CA ASN A 207 27.58 -21.50 0.47
C ASN A 207 26.12 -21.37 -0.05
N PRO A 208 25.58 -20.13 -0.14
CA PRO A 208 24.25 -19.86 -0.69
C PRO A 208 24.01 -20.38 -2.12
N SER A 209 25.05 -20.35 -2.97
CA SER A 209 24.95 -20.72 -4.39
C SER A 209 24.66 -22.21 -4.62
N GLU A 210 25.29 -23.09 -3.84
CA GLU A 210 25.05 -24.54 -3.95
C GLU A 210 23.72 -24.93 -3.30
N ALA A 211 23.34 -24.30 -2.18
CA ALA A 211 22.03 -24.49 -1.57
C ALA A 211 20.89 -24.09 -2.55
N GLN A 212 21.05 -22.96 -3.26
CA GLN A 212 20.11 -22.53 -4.29
C GLN A 212 20.02 -23.50 -5.46
N ALA A 213 21.15 -24.06 -5.92
CA ALA A 213 21.16 -25.07 -6.98
C ALA A 213 20.38 -26.33 -6.58
N ILE A 214 20.61 -26.84 -5.35
CA ILE A 214 19.86 -27.97 -4.80
C ILE A 214 18.37 -27.67 -4.75
N ALA A 215 17.99 -26.48 -4.28
CA ALA A 215 16.59 -26.08 -4.18
C ALA A 215 15.91 -26.00 -5.54
N ARG A 216 16.58 -25.42 -6.54
CA ARG A 216 16.08 -25.34 -7.92
C ARG A 216 15.80 -26.72 -8.49
N ASP A 217 16.76 -27.63 -8.39
CA ASP A 217 16.62 -28.99 -8.92
C ASP A 217 15.51 -29.73 -8.17
N MET A 218 15.40 -29.52 -6.86
CA MET A 218 14.43 -30.20 -6.01
C MET A 218 12.98 -29.74 -6.25
N ILE A 219 12.74 -28.43 -6.41
CA ILE A 219 11.38 -27.94 -6.71
C ILE A 219 10.90 -28.35 -8.10
N ALA A 220 11.81 -28.39 -9.08
CA ALA A 220 11.51 -28.86 -10.42
C ALA A 220 11.17 -30.36 -10.40
N ALA A 221 12.01 -31.17 -9.74
CA ALA A 221 11.83 -32.62 -9.70
C ALA A 221 10.60 -33.06 -8.88
N ARG A 222 10.29 -32.40 -7.77
CA ARG A 222 9.25 -32.86 -6.83
C ARG A 222 7.87 -32.23 -7.10
N TYR A 223 7.85 -30.99 -7.57
CA TYR A 223 6.60 -30.22 -7.69
C TYR A 223 6.34 -29.69 -9.11
N GLY A 224 7.29 -29.88 -10.04
CA GLY A 224 7.19 -29.34 -11.39
C GLY A 224 7.24 -27.81 -11.45
N TRP A 225 7.77 -27.18 -10.39
CA TRP A 225 7.88 -25.73 -10.29
C TRP A 225 9.06 -25.22 -11.10
N GLY A 226 8.81 -24.18 -11.91
CA GLY A 226 9.80 -23.57 -12.78
C GLY A 226 10.53 -22.38 -12.15
N GLU A 227 11.26 -21.66 -12.99
CA GLU A 227 12.08 -20.50 -12.58
C GLU A 227 11.26 -19.37 -11.93
N ASP A 228 9.97 -19.25 -12.27
CA ASP A 228 9.04 -18.29 -11.67
C ASP A 228 8.87 -18.55 -10.16
N GLN A 229 8.66 -19.81 -9.77
CA GLN A 229 8.58 -20.22 -8.38
C GLN A 229 9.94 -20.22 -7.71
N PHE A 230 10.99 -20.57 -8.44
CA PHE A 230 12.35 -20.52 -7.93
C PHE A 230 12.74 -19.10 -7.49
N GLY A 231 12.41 -18.08 -8.29
CA GLY A 231 12.64 -16.68 -7.93
C GLY A 231 11.96 -16.29 -6.61
N CYS A 232 10.71 -16.70 -6.41
CA CYS A 232 10.00 -16.50 -5.15
C CYS A 232 10.65 -17.25 -3.97
N LEU A 233 11.10 -18.50 -4.18
CA LEU A 233 11.81 -19.27 -3.16
C LEU A 233 13.12 -18.60 -2.73
N VAL A 234 13.86 -18.06 -3.71
CA VAL A 234 15.06 -17.24 -3.47
C VAL A 234 14.73 -16.04 -2.61
N ALA A 235 13.64 -15.32 -2.89
CA ALA A 235 13.22 -14.18 -2.08
C ALA A 235 12.86 -14.59 -0.65
N VAL A 236 12.04 -15.64 -0.49
CA VAL A 236 11.63 -16.17 0.82
C VAL A 236 12.85 -16.51 1.68
N TRP A 237 13.72 -17.41 1.24
CA TRP A 237 14.84 -17.84 2.10
C TRP A 237 16.00 -16.86 2.18
N SER A 238 16.08 -15.88 1.27
CA SER A 238 16.97 -14.73 1.45
C SER A 238 16.49 -13.84 2.59
N TYR A 239 15.18 -13.60 2.70
CA TYR A 239 14.58 -12.85 3.80
C TYR A 239 14.75 -13.58 5.14
N GLU A 240 14.56 -14.90 5.15
CA GLU A 240 14.62 -15.70 6.38
C GLU A 240 16.04 -15.88 6.94
N SER A 241 16.98 -16.35 6.11
CA SER A 241 18.27 -16.84 6.60
C SER A 241 19.48 -16.36 5.79
N GLY A 242 19.24 -15.76 4.64
CA GLY A 242 20.28 -15.54 3.63
C GLY A 242 20.84 -16.86 3.09
N TRP A 243 20.01 -17.91 3.02
CA TRP A 243 20.41 -19.26 2.56
C TRP A 243 21.48 -19.95 3.41
N ARG A 244 21.66 -19.55 4.68
CA ARG A 244 22.67 -20.15 5.56
C ARG A 244 22.12 -21.36 6.30
N VAL A 245 22.79 -22.51 6.15
CA VAL A 245 22.47 -23.79 6.82
C VAL A 245 22.54 -23.67 8.35
N ASN A 246 23.42 -22.81 8.85
CA ASN A 246 23.63 -22.57 10.27
C ASN A 246 22.96 -21.28 10.78
N ALA A 247 22.02 -20.69 10.03
CA ALA A 247 21.27 -19.53 10.51
C ALA A 247 20.49 -19.89 11.77
N SER A 248 20.65 -19.10 12.83
CA SER A 248 19.94 -19.26 14.09
C SER A 248 19.60 -17.88 14.63
N ASN A 249 18.46 -17.75 15.30
CA ASN A 249 18.01 -16.51 15.92
C ASN A 249 17.59 -16.72 17.39
N PRO A 250 17.40 -15.64 18.19
CA PRO A 250 17.05 -15.76 19.60
C PRO A 250 15.70 -16.44 19.88
N SER A 251 14.77 -16.48 18.92
CA SER A 251 13.48 -17.19 19.08
C SER A 251 13.62 -18.70 18.91
N GLY A 252 14.78 -19.20 18.48
CA GLY A 252 15.08 -20.62 18.32
C GLY A 252 14.78 -21.16 16.92
N ALA A 253 14.52 -20.29 15.94
CA ALA A 253 14.39 -20.70 14.55
C ALA A 253 15.76 -21.08 13.97
N TYR A 254 15.81 -22.10 13.10
CA TYR A 254 17.07 -22.65 12.61
C TYR A 254 17.06 -22.98 11.12
N GLY A 255 18.22 -22.80 10.48
CA GLY A 255 18.54 -23.25 9.13
C GLY A 255 18.00 -22.36 8.03
N ILE A 256 18.16 -22.83 6.79
CA ILE A 256 17.70 -22.16 5.57
C ILE A 256 16.23 -21.71 5.65
N PRO A 257 15.28 -22.58 6.07
CA PRO A 257 13.87 -22.20 6.13
C PRO A 257 13.47 -21.53 7.46
N GLN A 258 14.41 -21.25 8.37
CA GLN A 258 14.13 -20.75 9.72
C GLN A 258 13.02 -21.54 10.44
N ALA A 259 13.17 -22.88 10.48
CA ALA A 259 12.17 -23.74 11.10
C ALA A 259 12.09 -23.52 12.62
N LEU A 260 10.87 -23.37 13.15
CA LEU A 260 10.61 -23.20 14.58
C LEU A 260 9.73 -24.34 15.16
N PRO A 261 10.25 -25.20 16.07
CA PRO A 261 11.68 -25.39 16.37
C PRO A 261 12.42 -26.09 15.21
N GLY A 262 13.73 -25.86 15.11
CA GLY A 262 14.58 -26.46 14.07
C GLY A 262 14.52 -27.99 14.01
N SER A 263 14.27 -28.65 15.14
CA SER A 263 14.15 -30.10 15.26
C SER A 263 13.07 -30.73 14.39
N LYS A 264 12.09 -29.94 13.88
CA LYS A 264 11.09 -30.43 12.91
C LYS A 264 11.72 -30.98 11.62
N MET A 265 12.88 -30.45 11.23
CA MET A 265 13.61 -30.90 10.05
C MET A 265 14.18 -32.32 10.19
N SER A 266 14.23 -32.88 11.41
CA SER A 266 14.64 -34.28 11.65
C SER A 266 13.78 -35.32 10.92
N SER A 267 12.55 -34.95 10.57
CA SER A 267 11.66 -35.78 9.73
C SER A 267 12.21 -36.07 8.33
N HIS A 268 13.14 -35.25 7.83
CA HIS A 268 13.73 -35.38 6.50
C HIS A 268 15.17 -35.91 6.53
N GLY A 269 15.78 -36.00 7.72
CA GLY A 269 17.14 -36.50 7.90
C GLY A 269 17.68 -36.18 9.29
N ALA A 270 18.40 -37.14 9.89
CA ALA A 270 19.00 -36.95 11.22
C ALA A 270 20.12 -35.88 11.22
N ASP A 271 20.67 -35.57 10.04
CA ASP A 271 21.75 -34.60 9.79
C ASP A 271 21.25 -33.16 9.52
N TRP A 272 19.97 -32.89 9.76
CA TRP A 272 19.30 -31.62 9.46
C TRP A 272 20.01 -30.36 9.97
N GLN A 273 20.80 -30.46 11.04
CA GLN A 273 21.53 -29.31 11.58
C GLN A 273 22.61 -28.80 10.62
N THR A 274 23.21 -29.68 9.81
CA THR A 274 24.38 -29.32 8.99
C THR A 274 24.20 -29.64 7.51
N ASN A 275 23.11 -30.29 7.13
CA ASN A 275 22.83 -30.67 5.76
C ASN A 275 21.79 -29.74 5.10
N ALA A 276 22.24 -28.91 4.16
CA ALA A 276 21.36 -28.01 3.40
C ALA A 276 20.26 -28.76 2.63
N ALA A 277 20.57 -29.91 2.03
CA ALA A 277 19.58 -30.67 1.26
C ALA A 277 18.44 -31.15 2.17
N THR A 278 18.76 -31.58 3.39
CA THR A 278 17.76 -31.95 4.40
C THR A 278 16.88 -30.76 4.79
N GLN A 279 17.48 -29.59 5.03
CA GLN A 279 16.74 -28.36 5.38
C GLN A 279 15.87 -27.85 4.22
N ILE A 280 16.39 -27.85 3.00
CA ILE A 280 15.71 -27.45 1.77
C ILE A 280 14.52 -28.38 1.50
N SER A 281 14.72 -29.69 1.65
CA SER A 281 13.68 -30.69 1.44
C SER A 281 12.50 -30.49 2.38
N TRP A 282 12.78 -30.29 3.68
CA TRP A 282 11.75 -29.96 4.66
C TRP A 282 11.08 -28.62 4.37
N GLY A 283 11.87 -27.59 4.04
CA GLY A 283 11.38 -26.25 3.78
C GLY A 283 10.42 -26.20 2.59
N ILE A 284 10.75 -26.88 1.48
CA ILE A 284 9.90 -26.97 0.29
C ILE A 284 8.56 -27.65 0.63
N ASP A 285 8.59 -28.72 1.43
CA ASP A 285 7.37 -29.44 1.82
C ASP A 285 6.47 -28.58 2.71
N TYR A 286 7.09 -27.80 3.60
CA TYR A 286 6.38 -26.80 4.40
C TYR A 286 5.74 -25.73 3.52
N ILE A 287 6.47 -25.17 2.55
CA ILE A 287 5.95 -24.19 1.58
C ILE A 287 4.74 -24.76 0.86
N ALA A 288 4.86 -25.97 0.30
CA ALA A 288 3.82 -26.63 -0.45
C ALA A 288 2.55 -26.84 0.40
N GLY A 289 2.71 -27.35 1.63
CA GLY A 289 1.59 -27.66 2.50
C GLY A 289 0.88 -26.45 3.10
N ARG A 290 1.62 -25.36 3.37
CA ARG A 290 1.10 -24.17 4.06
C ARG A 290 0.63 -23.08 3.10
N TYR A 291 1.37 -22.88 2.02
CA TYR A 291 1.20 -21.74 1.10
C TYR A 291 0.89 -22.17 -0.33
N GLY A 292 0.84 -23.47 -0.61
CA GLY A 292 0.60 -24.04 -1.93
C GLY A 292 1.85 -24.03 -2.81
N ASN A 293 2.57 -22.90 -2.89
CA ASN A 293 3.80 -22.76 -3.68
C ASN A 293 4.71 -21.61 -3.16
N PRO A 294 5.95 -21.48 -3.64
CA PRO A 294 6.89 -20.47 -3.19
C PRO A 294 6.41 -19.03 -3.40
N CYS A 295 5.67 -18.75 -4.47
CA CYS A 295 5.13 -17.41 -4.67
C CYS A 295 3.96 -17.09 -3.72
N GLY A 296 3.14 -18.07 -3.34
CA GLY A 296 2.14 -17.93 -2.28
C GLY A 296 2.78 -17.64 -0.93
N ALA A 297 3.90 -18.31 -0.65
CA ALA A 297 4.74 -18.03 0.52
C ALA A 297 5.29 -16.60 0.51
N TRP A 298 5.84 -16.16 -0.62
CA TRP A 298 6.38 -14.81 -0.77
C TRP A 298 5.30 -13.73 -0.67
N ALA A 299 4.10 -13.97 -1.21
CA ALA A 299 2.96 -13.06 -1.05
C ALA A 299 2.50 -12.96 0.42
N HIS A 300 2.57 -14.07 1.17
CA HIS A 300 2.28 -14.05 2.60
C HIS A 300 3.27 -13.18 3.37
N ILE A 301 4.58 -13.35 3.14
CA ILE A 301 5.61 -12.52 3.78
C ILE A 301 5.40 -11.04 3.47
N GLN A 302 5.09 -10.70 2.22
CA GLN A 302 4.84 -9.31 1.84
C GLN A 302 3.60 -8.69 2.49
N SER A 303 2.60 -9.50 2.89
CA SER A 303 1.37 -9.01 3.52
C SER A 303 1.40 -9.02 5.04
N VAL A 304 2.10 -9.99 5.66
CA VAL A 304 2.06 -10.21 7.11
C VAL A 304 3.42 -9.95 7.79
N GLY A 305 4.50 -9.85 7.01
CA GLY A 305 5.86 -9.55 7.51
C GLY A 305 6.64 -10.75 8.05
N TRP A 306 6.05 -11.95 8.05
CA TRP A 306 6.66 -13.19 8.53
C TRP A 306 6.16 -14.43 7.77
N TYR A 307 6.83 -15.57 7.99
CA TYR A 307 6.64 -16.85 7.30
C TYR A 307 6.18 -18.00 8.21
#